data_AF-A0A438VK56-F1
#
_entry.id   AF-A0A438VK56-F1
#
_cell.length_a   1.000
_cell.length_b   1.000
_cell.length_c   1.000
_cell.angle_alpha   90.00
_cell.angle_beta   90.00
_cell.angle_gamma   90.00
#
_symmetry.space_group_name_H-M   'P 1'
#
loop_
_entity.id
_entity.type
_entity.pdbx_description
1 polymer ?
#
loop_
_entity_poly.entity_id
_entity_poly.type
_entity_poly.pdbx_seq_one_letter_code
_entity_poly.pdbx_strand_id
1 'polypeptide(L)'
;NYPKCKYIKQTENANDGANQELCEKCGGEMVQKFSRNGAFLACNNYPECKNTKSLKNTPNAKETIEGVKCPECGGDIALKRS
;
A
#
# COMPACT_ATOMS: atom_id res chain seq x y z
N ASN A 1 -1.81 29.46 27.14
CA ASN A 1 -0.37 29.79 27.08
C ASN A 1 0.40 28.50 26.79
N TYR A 2 0.57 28.16 25.52
CA TYR A 2 1.27 26.94 25.08
C TYR A 2 2.77 27.09 25.39
N PRO A 3 3.46 26.07 25.93
CA PRO A 3 4.84 26.20 26.36
C PRO A 3 5.76 26.60 25.19
N LYS A 4 6.66 27.57 25.42
CA LYS A 4 7.59 28.13 24.42
C LYS A 4 8.65 27.15 23.90
N CYS A 5 8.68 25.92 24.42
CA CYS A 5 9.68 24.93 24.02
C CYS A 5 9.26 24.25 22.71
N LYS A 6 10.02 24.53 21.64
CA LYS A 6 9.84 23.98 20.30
C LYS A 6 10.82 22.81 20.02
N TYR A 7 11.27 22.12 21.06
CA TYR A 7 12.20 20.99 20.89
C TYR A 7 11.44 19.75 20.44
N ILE A 8 11.68 19.33 19.20
CA ILE A 8 11.17 18.10 18.62
C ILE A 8 12.39 17.23 18.35
N LYS A 9 12.57 16.14 19.12
CA LYS A 9 13.58 15.12 18.80
C LYS A 9 13.02 14.24 17.69
N GLN A 10 13.66 14.23 16.53
CA GLN A 10 13.35 13.26 15.50
C GLN A 10 13.83 11.90 16.00
N THR A 11 12.90 11.04 16.42
CA THR A 11 13.20 9.63 16.62
C THR A 11 13.47 9.03 15.24
N GLU A 12 14.64 8.43 15.10
CA GLU A 12 15.11 7.76 13.90
C GLU A 12 14.03 6.76 13.46
N ASN A 13 13.26 7.14 12.45
CA ASN A 13 12.24 6.28 11.89
C ASN A 13 12.97 5.23 11.06
N ALA A 14 13.38 4.16 11.73
CA ALA A 14 13.83 2.92 11.14
C ALA A 14 12.68 2.34 10.29
N ASN A 15 12.54 2.86 9.07
CA ASN A 15 11.67 2.29 8.05
C ASN A 15 12.44 1.18 7.33
N ASP A 16 12.84 0.15 8.08
CA ASP A 16 13.42 -1.07 7.53
C ASP A 16 12.29 -1.97 7.02
N GLY A 17 11.48 -1.43 6.11
CA GLY A 17 10.51 -2.14 5.30
C GLY A 17 11.02 -2.22 3.86
N ALA A 18 12.30 -2.58 3.71
CA ALA A 18 12.90 -2.85 2.41
C ALA A 18 12.34 -4.19 1.91
N ASN A 19 11.23 -4.12 1.18
CA ASN A 19 10.82 -5.24 0.37
C ASN A 19 11.76 -5.24 -0.84
N GLN A 20 12.47 -6.34 -1.09
CA GLN A 20 13.47 -6.46 -2.16
C GLN A 20 12.83 -6.49 -3.57
N GLU A 21 11.63 -5.92 -3.73
CA GLU A 21 11.02 -5.73 -5.03
C GLU A 21 11.68 -4.52 -5.70
N LEU A 22 12.37 -4.81 -6.80
CA LEU A 22 12.91 -3.81 -7.68
C LEU A 22 11.78 -3.22 -8.53
N CYS A 23 11.79 -1.91 -8.70
CA CYS A 23 10.83 -1.25 -9.57
C CYS A 23 11.20 -1.48 -11.05
N GLU A 24 10.26 -1.97 -11.85
CA GLU A 24 10.47 -2.27 -13.28
C GLU A 24 10.76 -1.04 -14.15
N LYS A 25 10.43 0.17 -13.66
CA LYS A 25 10.64 1.44 -14.38
C LYS A 25 11.96 2.12 -14.04
N CYS A 26 12.33 2.11 -12.76
CA CYS A 26 13.50 2.84 -12.24
C CYS A 26 14.68 1.89 -11.95
N GLY A 27 14.45 0.58 -11.85
CA GLY A 27 15.41 -0.38 -11.28
C GLY A 27 15.71 -0.15 -9.79
N GLY A 28 15.16 0.91 -9.20
CA GLY A 28 15.37 1.30 -7.82
C GLY A 28 14.53 0.47 -6.85
N GLU A 29 14.95 0.52 -5.59
CA GLU A 29 14.31 -0.18 -4.49
C GLU A 29 12.89 0.35 -4.24
N MET A 30 11.97 -0.56 -3.94
CA MET A 30 10.63 -0.21 -3.49
C MET A 30 10.55 -0.27 -1.97
N VAL A 31 10.05 0.81 -1.37
CA VAL A 31 9.86 0.93 0.07
C VAL A 31 8.40 0.82 0.44
N GLN A 32 8.09 0.03 1.47
CA GLN A 32 6.75 -0.06 2.01
C GLN A 32 6.42 1.20 2.84
N LYS A 33 5.37 1.91 2.45
CA LYS A 33 4.84 3.09 3.13
C LYS A 33 3.40 2.84 3.55
N PHE A 34 2.98 3.47 4.64
CA PHE A 34 1.61 3.38 5.14
C PHE A 34 0.85 4.67 4.81
N SER A 35 -0.32 4.53 4.20
CA SER A 35 -1.28 5.61 3.98
C SER A 35 -2.55 5.35 4.79
N ARG A 36 -3.46 6.32 4.83
CA ARG A 36 -4.80 6.17 5.40
C ARG A 36 -5.55 4.96 4.84
N ASN A 37 -5.30 4.63 3.58
CA ASN A 37 -5.97 3.54 2.86
C ASN A 37 -5.24 2.19 2.99
N GLY A 38 -4.14 2.11 3.75
CA GLY A 38 -3.35 0.89 3.93
C GLY A 38 -1.89 1.03 3.50
N ALA A 39 -1.16 -0.09 3.59
CA ALA A 39 0.24 -0.17 3.18
C ALA A 39 0.37 -0.29 1.66
N PHE A 40 1.37 0.38 1.08
CA PHE A 40 1.69 0.35 -0.34
C PHE A 40 3.20 0.40 -0.54
N LEU A 41 3.69 -0.14 -1.65
CA LEU A 41 5.08 -0.03 -2.08
C LEU A 41 5.25 1.21 -2.96
N ALA A 42 6.27 2.01 -2.72
CA ALA A 42 6.63 3.18 -3.52
C ALA A 42 8.08 3.08 -4.01
N CYS A 43 8.39 3.45 -5.28
CA CYS A 43 9.79 3.57 -5.72
C CYS A 43 10.48 4.64 -4.86
N ASN A 44 11.68 4.33 -4.36
CA ASN A 44 12.49 5.25 -3.58
C ASN A 44 12.91 6.49 -4.41
N ASN A 45 12.99 6.34 -5.73
CA ASN A 45 13.42 7.38 -6.65
C ASN A 45 12.33 8.41 -7.04
N TYR A 46 11.42 8.73 -6.12
CA TYR A 46 10.44 9.81 -6.31
C TYR A 46 11.17 11.17 -6.18
N PRO A 47 10.98 12.17 -7.08
CA PRO A 47 9.89 12.35 -8.04
C PRO A 47 10.14 11.79 -9.46
N GLU A 48 11.34 11.30 -9.75
CA GLU A 48 11.70 10.80 -11.09
C GLU A 48 10.89 9.56 -11.48
N CYS A 49 10.58 8.71 -10.50
CA CYS A 49 9.75 7.53 -10.70
C CYS A 49 8.56 7.51 -9.74
N LYS A 50 7.38 7.78 -10.29
CA LYS A 50 6.07 7.75 -9.58
C LYS A 50 5.46 6.35 -9.51
N ASN A 51 6.27 5.31 -9.65
CA ASN A 51 5.77 3.94 -9.60
C ASN A 51 5.37 3.57 -8.17
N THR A 52 4.14 3.12 -8.00
CA THR A 52 3.62 2.60 -6.75
C THR A 52 2.95 1.25 -7.03
N LYS A 53 3.17 0.28 -6.14
CA LYS A 53 2.48 -1.01 -6.16
C LYS A 53 1.63 -1.10 -4.90
N SER A 54 0.33 -1.35 -5.07
CA SER A 54 -0.54 -1.63 -3.93
C SER A 54 -0.23 -3.03 -3.41
N LEU A 55 0.07 -3.14 -2.12
CA LEU A 55 0.13 -4.45 -1.47
C LEU A 55 -1.30 -4.99 -1.40
N LYS A 56 -1.58 -6.09 -2.10
CA LYS A 56 -2.93 -6.69 -2.21
C LYS A 56 -3.49 -7.19 -0.87
N ASN A 57 -2.73 -7.11 0.21
CA ASN A 57 -3.15 -7.42 1.57
C ASN A 57 -3.94 -6.27 2.21
N THR A 58 -4.84 -5.64 1.46
CA THR A 58 -5.96 -4.95 2.10
C THR A 58 -7.02 -6.02 2.40
N PRO A 59 -7.66 -6.02 3.58
CA PRO A 59 -8.76 -6.96 3.90
C PRO A 59 -10.03 -6.75 3.02
N ASN A 60 -9.92 -5.92 1.98
CA ASN A 60 -10.91 -5.70 0.92
C ASN A 60 -10.46 -6.24 -0.43
N ALA A 61 -9.52 -7.21 -0.47
CA ALA A 61 -9.49 -8.12 -1.60
C ALA A 61 -10.85 -8.81 -1.64
N LYS A 62 -11.71 -8.40 -2.59
CA LYS A 62 -12.94 -9.12 -2.92
C LYS A 62 -12.51 -10.57 -3.14
N GLU A 63 -12.75 -11.42 -2.15
CA GLU A 63 -12.72 -12.86 -2.35
C GLU A 63 -13.89 -13.16 -3.28
N THR A 64 -13.59 -13.14 -4.58
CA THR A 64 -14.51 -13.60 -5.61
C THR A 64 -14.62 -15.09 -5.50
N ILE A 65 -15.84 -15.60 -5.45
CA ILE A 65 -16.07 -17.04 -5.39
C ILE A 65 -15.74 -17.59 -6.78
N GLU A 66 -14.58 -18.24 -6.91
CA GLU A 66 -14.18 -18.87 -8.16
C GLU A 66 -15.19 -19.98 -8.50
N GLY A 67 -15.97 -19.78 -9.57
CA GLY A 67 -16.93 -20.75 -10.08
C GLY A 67 -18.40 -20.37 -9.94
N VAL A 68 -18.74 -19.30 -9.23
CA VAL A 68 -20.13 -18.82 -9.13
C VAL A 68 -20.27 -17.48 -9.85
N LYS A 69 -20.82 -17.53 -11.07
CA LYS A 69 -21.22 -16.35 -11.82
C LYS A 69 -22.67 -15.98 -11.49
N CYS A 70 -22.97 -14.69 -11.55
CA CYS A 70 -24.36 -14.25 -11.42
C CYS A 70 -25.22 -14.80 -12.58
N PRO A 71 -26.33 -15.49 -12.32
CA PRO A 71 -27.20 -16.03 -13.37
C PRO A 71 -27.97 -14.95 -14.15
N GLU A 72 -28.10 -13.74 -13.61
CA GLU A 72 -28.81 -12.63 -14.29
C GLU A 72 -27.87 -11.73 -15.11
N CYS A 73 -26.61 -11.59 -14.71
CA CYS A 73 -25.69 -10.63 -15.33
C CYS A 73 -24.29 -11.19 -15.66
N GLY A 74 -23.98 -12.43 -15.30
CA GLY A 74 -22.72 -13.10 -15.61
C GLY A 74 -21.48 -12.57 -14.89
N GLY A 75 -21.62 -11.55 -14.03
CA GLY A 75 -20.52 -10.95 -13.28
C GLY A 75 -20.03 -11.79 -12.10
N ASP A 76 -18.82 -11.47 -11.63
CA ASP A 76 -18.18 -12.14 -10.49
C ASP A 76 -18.81 -11.71 -9.16
N ILE A 77 -19.22 -12.70 -8.35
CA ILE A 77 -19.81 -12.47 -7.03
C ILE A 77 -18.70 -12.38 -5.98
N ALA A 78 -18.70 -11.30 -5.20
CA ALA A 78 -17.74 -11.08 -4.11
C ALA A 78 -18.35 -11.39 -2.74
N LEU A 79 -17.55 -12.00 -1.87
CA LEU A 79 -17.94 -12.29 -0.49
C LEU A 79 -18.11 -10.99 0.32
N LYS A 80 -19.29 -10.78 0.91
CA LYS A 80 -19.54 -9.69 1.86
C LYS A 80 -19.37 -10.21 3.29
N ARG A 81 -18.37 -9.74 4.03
CA ARG A 81 -18.27 -9.96 5.48
C ARG A 81 -19.17 -8.94 6.19
N SER A 82 -20.12 -9.41 7.01
CA SER A 82 -21.05 -8.61 7.84
C SER A 82 -20.44 -8.26 9.18
#